data_AF-A0A4V2E6R8-F1
#
_entry.id   AF-A0A4V2E6R8-F1
#
_cell.length_a   1.000
_cell.length_b   1.000
_cell.length_c   1.000
_cell.angle_alpha   90.00
_cell.angle_beta   90.00
_cell.angle_gamma   90.00
#
_symmetry.space_group_name_H-M   'P 1'
#
loop_
_entity.id
_entity.type
_entity.pdbx_description
1 polymer ?
#
loop_
_entity_poly.entity_id
_entity_poly.type
_entity_poly.pdbx_seq_one_letter_code
_entity_poly.pdbx_strand_id
1 'polypeptide(L)' 'MSDKYENLTACCDGQITVEKLERFELAMVEFEEFMDLAKQMFAPASKETLEQRAAEDAGRGSLMA' A
#
# COMPACT_ATOMS: atom_id res chain seq x y z
N MET A 1 -34.53 0.15 6.47
CA MET A 1 -33.18 0.09 5.86
C MET A 1 -32.41 -0.89 6.72
N SER A 2 -31.90 -2.00 6.17
CA SER A 2 -31.08 -2.93 6.96
C SER A 2 -29.75 -2.24 7.21
N ASP A 3 -29.37 -2.11 8.48
CA ASP A 3 -28.09 -1.50 8.84
C ASP A 3 -26.98 -2.39 8.30
N LYS A 4 -26.14 -1.84 7.41
CA LYS A 4 -25.04 -2.54 6.73
C LYS A 4 -24.16 -3.36 7.69
N TYR A 5 -24.09 -2.94 8.96
CA TYR A 5 -23.27 -3.54 10.01
C TYR A 5 -24.05 -4.25 11.12
N GLU A 6 -25.35 -4.45 10.97
CA GLU A 6 -26.23 -5.03 12.01
C GLU A 6 -25.68 -6.35 12.58
N ASN A 7 -25.21 -7.24 11.70
CA ASN A 7 -24.62 -8.51 12.12
C ASN A 7 -23.27 -8.32 12.85
N LEU A 8 -22.45 -7.36 12.41
CA LEU A 8 -21.14 -7.08 12.99
C LEU A 8 -21.28 -6.46 14.38
N THR A 9 -22.19 -5.50 14.54
CA THR A 9 -22.47 -4.87 15.83
C THR A 9 -23.08 -5.86 16.82
N ALA A 10 -23.96 -6.76 16.34
CA ALA A 10 -24.52 -7.85 17.12
C ALA A 10 -23.46 -8.88 17.57
N CYS A 11 -22.52 -9.26 16.69
CA CYS A 11 -21.44 -10.19 17.03
C CYS A 11 -20.43 -9.62 18.04
N CYS A 12 -20.34 -8.30 18.16
CA CYS A 12 -19.41 -7.64 19.06
C CYS A 12 -20.07 -7.16 20.37
N ASP A 13 -21.27 -7.64 20.70
CA ASP A 13 -22.05 -7.22 21.87
C ASP A 13 -22.16 -5.68 22.00
N GLY A 14 -22.23 -4.97 20.86
CA GLY A 14 -22.27 -3.50 20.83
C GLY A 14 -20.98 -2.78 21.21
N GLN A 15 -19.85 -3.48 21.45
CA GLN A 15 -18.55 -2.85 21.72
C GLN A 15 -18.02 -2.06 20.51
N ILE A 16 -18.39 -2.53 19.31
CA ILE A 16 -18.16 -1.86 18.04
C ILE A 16 -19.48 -1.24 17.59
N THR A 17 -19.47 0.07 17.39
CA THR A 17 -20.63 0.84 16.91
C THR A 17 -20.57 1.03 15.40
N VAL A 18 -21.72 1.27 14.78
CA VAL A 18 -21.82 1.64 13.35
C VAL A 18 -20.89 2.81 13.03
N GLU A 19 -20.90 3.86 13.85
CA GLU A 19 -20.04 5.04 13.69
C GLU A 19 -18.54 4.70 13.67
N LYS A 20 -18.10 3.74 14.50
CA LYS A 20 -16.69 3.29 14.49
C LYS A 20 -16.35 2.56 13.18
N LEU A 21 -17.28 1.76 12.66
CA LEU A 21 -17.09 1.02 11.40
C LEU A 21 -17.06 1.96 10.20
N GLU A 22 -17.92 2.97 10.17
CA GLU A 22 -17.93 3.99 9.11
C GLU A 22 -16.64 4.82 9.10
N ARG A 23 -16.15 5.23 10.27
CA ARG A 23 -14.84 5.90 10.40
C ARG A 23 -13.69 5.01 9.95
N PHE A 24 -13.77 3.71 10.26
CA PHE A 24 -12.77 2.75 9.83
C PHE A 24 -12.75 2.59 8.30
N GLU A 25 -13.91 2.48 7.65
CA GLU A 25 -13.96 2.41 6.18
C GLU A 25 -13.35 3.66 5.53
N LEU A 26 -13.65 4.85 6.05
CA LEU A 26 -13.05 6.08 5.54
C LEU A 26 -11.52 6.08 5.71
N ALA A 27 -11.03 5.69 6.88
CA ALA A 27 -9.60 5.62 7.17
C ALA A 27 -8.86 4.58 6.30
N MET A 28 -9.53 3.48 5.94
CA MET A 28 -8.95 2.46 5.05
C MET A 28 -8.69 2.99 3.65
N VAL A 29 -9.56 3.85 3.11
CA VAL A 29 -9.35 4.48 1.80
C VAL A 29 -8.10 5.36 1.81
N GLU A 30 -7.97 6.24 2.82
CA GLU A 30 -6.79 7.10 2.96
C GLU A 30 -5.50 6.29 3.16
N PHE A 31 -5.59 5.16 3.88
CA PHE A 31 -4.46 4.26 4.09
C PHE A 31 -4.02 3.58 2.78
N GLU A 32 -4.95 3.14 1.93
CA GLU A 32 -4.64 2.56 0.63
C GLU A 32 -3.92 3.56 -0.27
N GLU A 33 -4.42 4.80 -0.35
CA GLU A 33 -3.77 5.88 -1.11
C GLU A 33 -2.36 6.17 -0.59
N PHE A 34 -2.18 6.24 0.73
CA PHE A 34 -0.87 6.39 1.36
C PHE A 34 0.08 5.25 0.97
N MET A 35 -0.38 4.00 1.03
CA MET A 35 0.43 2.84 0.72
C MET A 35 0.86 2.82 -0.74
N ASP A 36 0.01 3.25 -1.67
CA ASP A 36 0.36 3.33 -3.09
C ASP A 36 1.37 4.45 -3.38
N LEU A 37 1.25 5.60 -2.72
CA LEU A 37 2.26 6.65 -2.76
C LEU A 37 3.60 6.18 -2.18
N ALA A 38 3.55 5.48 -1.04
CA ALA A 38 4.74 4.93 -0.40
C ALA A 38 5.45 3.92 -1.29
N LYS A 39 4.71 3.06 -2.01
CA LYS A 39 5.29 2.16 -3.02
C LYS A 39 5.95 2.97 -4.15
N GLN A 40 5.34 4.02 -4.67
CA GLN A 40 5.98 4.80 -5.74
C GLN A 40 7.27 5.50 -5.28
N MET A 41 7.29 6.00 -4.04
CA MET A 41 8.41 6.77 -3.50
C MET A 41 9.55 5.89 -2.96
N PHE A 42 9.20 4.76 -2.36
CA PHE A 42 10.12 3.93 -1.58
C PHE A 42 10.23 2.50 -2.11
N ALA A 43 9.55 2.14 -3.21
CA ALA A 43 9.77 0.83 -3.79
C ALA A 43 11.25 0.70 -4.17
N PRO A 44 11.90 -0.41 -3.78
CA PRO A 44 13.22 -0.70 -4.27
C PRO A 44 13.18 -0.73 -5.80
N ALA A 45 14.26 -0.25 -6.42
CA ALA A 45 14.42 -0.30 -7.86
C ALA A 45 14.09 -1.71 -8.36
N SER A 46 13.31 -1.80 -9.44
CA SER A 46 12.93 -3.10 -9.98
C SER A 46 14.18 -3.89 -10.36
N LYS A 47 14.07 -5.22 -10.37
CA LYS A 47 15.17 -6.09 -10.79
C LYS A 47 15.71 -5.69 -12.17
N GLU A 48 14.84 -5.29 -13.08
CA GLU A 48 15.18 -4.78 -14.41
C GLU A 48 15.99 -3.47 -14.35
N THR A 49 15.58 -2.51 -13.50
CA THR A 49 16.34 -1.25 -13.31
C THR A 49 17.71 -1.51 -12.68
N LEU A 50 17.83 -2.51 -11.79
CA LEU A 50 19.10 -2.91 -11.20
C LEU A 50 20.01 -3.60 -12.22
N GLU A 51 19.46 -4.47 -13.07
CA GLU A 51 20.19 -5.16 -14.14
C GLU A 51 20.67 -4.19 -15.25
N GLN A 52 19.85 -3.21 -15.62
CA GLN A 52 20.24 -2.14 -16.56
C GLN A 52 21.41 -1.32 -16.03
N ARG A 53 21.35 -0.87 -14.76
CA ARG A 53 22.45 -0.13 -14.13
C ARG A 53 23.73 -0.95 -14.06
N ALA A 54 23.62 -2.23 -13.71
CA ALA A 54 24.77 -3.14 -13.68
C ALA A 54 25.40 -3.32 -15.08
N ALA A 55 24.58 -3.37 -16.15
CA ALA A 55 25.07 -3.46 -17.52
C ALA A 55 25.73 -2.15 -18.00
N GLU A 56 25.18 -0.99 -17.64
CA GLU A 56 25.75 0.32 -17.97
C GLU A 56 27.10 0.56 -17.27
N ASP A 57 27.22 0.20 -15.98
CA ASP A 57 28.46 0.31 -15.22
C ASP A 57 29.54 -0.66 -15.75
N ALA A 58 29.15 -1.87 -16.13
CA ALA A 58 30.06 -2.83 -16.77
C ALA A 58 30.55 -2.35 -18.16
N GLY A 59 29.67 -1.70 -18.94
CA GLY A 59 30.02 -1.10 -20.23
C GLY A 59 30.96 0.10 -20.10
N ARG A 60 30.84 0.89 -19.04
CA ARG A 60 31.73 2.04 -18.75
C ARG A 60 33.14 1.63 -18.32
N GLY A 61 33.28 0.54 -17.58
CA GLY A 61 34.59 0.00 -17.17
C GLY A 61 35.45 -0.49 -18.33
N SER A 62 34.84 -0.92 -19.44
CA SER A 62 35.55 -1.46 -20.61
C SER A 62 36.10 -0.40 -21.57
N LEU A 63 35.72 0.88 -21.45
CA LEU A 63 36.17 1.99 -22.31
C LEU A 63 37.35 2.77 -21.72
N MET A 64 37.78 2.43 -20.50
CA MET A 64 38.91 3.06 -19.79
C MET A 64 40.07 2.08 -19.51
N ALA A 65 40.05 0.89 -20.10
CA ALA A 65 41.10 -0.13 -20.02
C ALA A 65 41.87 -0.25 -21.34
#